data_AF-A0A7C6KFC6-F1
#
_entry.id   AF-A0A7C6KFC6-F1
#
_cell.length_a   1.000
_cell.length_b   1.000
_cell.length_c   1.000
_cell.angle_alpha   90.00
_cell.angle_beta   90.00
_cell.angle_gamma   90.00
#
_symmetry.space_group_name_H-M   'P 1'
#
loop_
_entity.id
_entity.type
_entity.pdbx_description
1 polymer ?
#
loop_
_entity_poly.entity_id
_entity_poly.type
_entity_poly.pdbx_seq_one_letter_code
_entity_poly.pdbx_strand_id
1 'polypeptide(L)' 'MKHKLAYDIVAREELASHLERQTVVAAEAEGGLHVYRCLDTQGESLSIALDNGQGIIVRLNRPSPPLDRRRIAR' A
#
# COMPACT_ATOMS: atom_id res chain seq x y z
N MET A 1 -18.24 -9.22 0.06
CA MET A 1 -17.78 -8.74 -1.26
C MET A 1 -16.26 -8.90 -1.31
N LYS A 2 -15.67 -9.45 -2.39
CA LYS A 2 -14.21 -9.63 -2.47
C LYS A 2 -13.55 -8.30 -2.83
N HIS A 3 -12.78 -7.72 -1.92
CA HIS A 3 -11.96 -6.54 -2.22
C HIS A 3 -10.84 -6.96 -3.18
N LYS A 4 -10.64 -6.20 -4.26
CA LYS A 4 -9.53 -6.43 -5.18
C LYS A 4 -8.25 -5.88 -4.54
N LEU A 5 -7.15 -6.59 -4.72
CA LEU A 5 -5.83 -6.05 -4.41
C LEU A 5 -5.36 -5.20 -5.58
N ALA A 6 -4.73 -4.06 -5.27
CA ALA A 6 -3.96 -3.27 -6.20
C ALA A 6 -2.49 -3.37 -5.79
N TYR A 7 -1.58 -3.33 -6.77
CA TYR A 7 -0.16 -3.28 -6.51
C TYR A 7 0.54 -2.34 -7.48
N ASP A 8 1.57 -1.66 -6.97
CA ASP A 8 2.46 -0.80 -7.75
C ASP A 8 3.89 -1.34 -7.62
N ILE A 9 4.62 -1.37 -8.74
CA ILE A 9 6.07 -1.59 -8.74
C ILE A 9 6.72 -0.21 -8.65
N VAL A 10 7.57 -0.02 -7.65
CA VAL A 10 8.17 1.27 -7.32
C VAL A 10 9.70 1.16 -7.27
N ALA A 11 10.37 2.30 -7.37
CA ALA A 11 11.80 2.37 -7.11
C ALA A 11 12.09 2.24 -5.61
N ARG A 12 13.35 1.91 -5.25
CA ARG A 12 13.80 1.79 -3.87
C ARG A 12 13.50 3.04 -3.03
N GLU A 13 13.74 4.22 -3.59
CA GLU A 13 13.59 5.50 -2.90
C GLU A 13 12.12 5.77 -2.56
N GLU A 14 11.22 5.41 -3.47
CA GLU A 14 9.78 5.52 -3.25
C GLU A 14 9.29 4.50 -2.21
N LEU A 15 9.82 3.27 -2.23
CA LEU A 15 9.53 2.27 -1.19
C LEU A 15 10.00 2.75 0.19
N ALA A 16 11.22 3.30 0.30
CA ALA A 16 11.74 3.87 1.54
C ALA A 16 10.85 5.02 2.03
N SER A 17 10.51 5.96 1.14
CA SER A 17 9.62 7.08 1.45
C SER A 17 8.23 6.61 1.89
N HIS A 18 7.75 5.49 1.34
CA HIS A 18 6.48 4.89 1.72
C HIS A 18 6.54 4.28 3.13
N LEU A 19 7.61 3.55 3.45
CA LEU A 19 7.84 2.96 4.77
C LEU A 19 7.99 4.02 5.86
N GLU A 20 8.67 5.13 5.58
CA GLU A 20 8.84 6.25 6.53
C GLU A 20 7.52 6.90 6.96
N ARG A 21 6.49 6.81 6.11
CA ARG A 21 5.18 7.43 6.34
C ARG A 21 4.19 6.52 7.05
N GLN A 22 4.57 5.28 7.37
CA GLN A 22 3.66 4.27 7.91
C GLN A 22 4.15 3.65 9.20
N THR A 23 3.20 3.03 9.91
CA THR A 23 3.55 2.17 11.05
C THR A 23 3.82 0.76 10.54
N VAL A 24 5.07 0.30 10.65
CA VAL A 24 5.42 -1.10 10.37
C VAL A 24 4.96 -1.96 11.55
N VAL A 25 4.00 -2.86 11.30
CA VAL A 25 3.41 -3.75 12.33
C VAL A 25 4.02 -5.15 12.33
N ALA A 26 4.65 -5.55 11.23
CA ALA A 26 5.43 -6.78 11.13
C ALA A 26 6.48 -6.62 10.03
N ALA A 27 7.62 -7.27 10.21
CA ALA A 27 8.69 -7.31 9.21
C ALA A 27 9.30 -8.71 9.18
N GLU A 28 9.48 -9.23 7.97
CA GLU A 28 10.09 -10.53 7.71
C GLU A 28 11.12 -10.37 6.59
N ALA A 29 12.18 -11.17 6.64
CA ALA A 29 13.21 -11.17 5.61
C ALA A 29 13.66 -12.60 5.32
N GLU A 30 13.74 -12.93 4.03
CA GLU A 30 14.25 -14.20 3.55
C GLU A 30 15.17 -13.95 2.34
N GLY A 31 16.47 -14.19 2.51
CA GLY A 31 17.47 -13.84 1.51
C GLY A 31 17.52 -12.33 1.25
N GLY A 32 17.39 -11.91 -0.01
CA GLY A 32 17.33 -10.51 -0.42
C GLY A 32 15.92 -9.91 -0.46
N LEU A 33 14.90 -10.68 -0.08
CA LEU A 33 13.51 -10.25 -0.02
C LEU A 33 13.19 -9.75 1.39
N HIS A 34 12.64 -8.54 1.49
CA HIS A 34 12.13 -8.01 2.75
C HIS A 34 10.65 -7.67 2.62
N VAL A 35 9.83 -8.19 3.54
CA VAL A 35 8.39 -7.97 3.54
C VAL A 35 8.01 -7.21 4.80
N TYR A 36 7.29 -6.11 4.62
CA TYR A 36 6.79 -5.25 5.69
C TYR A 36 5.28 -5.18 5.61
N ARG A 37 4.61 -5.49 6.71
CA ARG A 37 3.19 -5.22 6.88
C ARG A 37 3.05 -3.86 7.53
N CYS A 38 2.36 -2.96 6.87
CA CYS A 38 2.29 -1.56 7.25
C CYS A 38 0.84 -1.12 7.44
N LEU A 39 0.65 -0.15 8.33
CA LEU A 39 -0.66 0.44 8.63
C LEU A 39 -0.57 1.96 8.58
N ASP A 40 -1.57 2.58 7.94
CA ASP A 40 -1.77 4.02 7.91
C ASP A 40 -3.26 4.40 8.11
N THR A 41 -3.58 5.68 7.89
CA THR A 41 -4.95 6.19 8.00
C THR A 41 -5.89 5.67 6.90
N GLN A 42 -5.36 5.18 5.78
CA GLN A 42 -6.09 4.59 4.65
C GLN A 42 -6.31 3.09 4.85
N GLY A 43 -5.44 2.42 5.61
CA GLY A 43 -5.58 1.05 6.05
C GLY A 43 -4.28 0.26 6.00
N GLU A 44 -4.42 -1.04 5.84
CA GLU A 44 -3.29 -1.97 5.76
C GLU A 44 -2.69 -2.00 4.36
N SER A 45 -1.36 -2.07 4.30
CA SER A 45 -0.60 -2.29 3.08
C SER A 45 0.53 -3.30 3.30
N LEU A 46 1.00 -3.92 2.22
CA LEU A 46 2.17 -4.78 2.22
C LEU A 46 3.25 -4.14 1.35
N SER A 47 4.41 -3.88 1.92
CA SER A 47 5.57 -3.34 1.21
C SER A 47 6.62 -4.43 1.08
N ILE A 48 7.10 -4.68 -0.12
CA ILE A 48 8.05 -5.75 -0.42
C ILE A 48 9.27 -5.11 -1.06
N ALA A 49 10.44 -5.20 -0.44
CA ALA A 49 11.71 -4.82 -1.05
C ALA A 49 12.30 -6.03 -1.78
N LEU A 50 12.62 -5.84 -3.06
CA LEU A 50 13.24 -6.83 -3.92
C LEU A 50 14.76 -6.63 -3.96
N ASP A 51 15.48 -7.70 -4.25
CA ASP A 51 16.95 -7.71 -4.34
C ASP A 51 17.49 -6.89 -5.52
N ASN A 52 16.67 -6.69 -6.56
CA ASN A 52 16.99 -5.91 -7.75
C ASN A 52 16.89 -4.38 -7.55
N GLY A 53 16.66 -3.92 -6.31
CA GLY A 53 16.52 -2.50 -5.99
C GLY A 53 15.15 -1.90 -6.30
N GLN A 54 14.14 -2.72 -6.56
CA GLN A 54 12.75 -2.29 -6.68
C GLN A 54 11.94 -2.62 -5.41
N GLY A 55 10.76 -2.04 -5.33
CA GLY A 55 9.75 -2.36 -4.35
C GLY A 55 8.42 -2.75 -4.98
N ILE A 56 7.61 -3.49 -4.25
CA ILE A 56 6.19 -3.69 -4.56
C ILE A 56 5.38 -3.18 -3.37
N ILE A 57 4.40 -2.33 -3.64
CA ILE A 57 3.44 -1.90 -2.63
C ILE A 57 2.08 -2.47 -2.99
N VAL A 58 1.54 -3.32 -2.12
CA VAL A 58 0.21 -3.92 -2.25
C VAL A 58 -0.76 -3.21 -1.32
N ARG A 59 -1.92 -2.82 -1.85
CA ARG A 59 -2.99 -2.14 -1.10
C ARG A 59 -4.34 -2.77 -1.39
N LEU A 60 -5.25 -2.71 -0.42
CA LEU A 60 -6.65 -3.04 -0.66
C LEU A 60 -7.28 -1.93 -1.50
N ASN A 61 -7.83 -2.29 -2.66
CA ASN A 61 -8.62 -1.37 -3.46
C ASN A 61 -10.01 -1.22 -2.80
N ARG A 62 -10.14 -0.19 -1.96
CA ARG A 62 -11.42 0.17 -1.36
C ARG A 62 -12.20 1.01 -2.38
N PRO A 63 -13.37 0.54 -2.86
CA PRO A 63 -14.20 1.39 -3.71
C PRO A 63 -14.55 2.65 -2.92
N SER A 64 -14.22 3.82 -3.46
CA SER A 64 -14.66 5.09 -2.89
C SER A 64 -16.19 5.07 -2.80
N PRO A 65 -16.80 5.51 -1.68
CA PRO A 65 -18.24 5.64 -1.62
C PRO A 65 -18.70 6.53 -2.78
N PRO A 66 -19.80 6.18 -3.48
CA PRO A 66 -20.26 6.98 -4.60
C PRO A 66 -20.51 8.41 -4.11
N LEU A 67 -19.90 9.39 -4.79
CA LEU A 67 -20.18 10.80 -4.57
C LEU A 67 -21.69 11.01 -4.77
N ASP A 68 -22.41 11.28 -3.68
CA ASP A 68 -23.84 11.53 -3.72
C ASP A 68 -24.08 12.83 -4.49
N ARG A 69 -24.34 12.72 -5.80
CA ARG A 69 -24.59 13.85 -6.71
C ARG A 69 -25.95 14.52 -6.47
N ARG A 70 -26.65 14.22 -5.38
CA ARG A 70 -27.93 14.84 -5.02
C ARG A 70 -27.76 15.99 -4.03
N ARG A 71 -27.03 17.04 -4.40
CA ARG A 71 -27.16 18.32 -3.68
C ARG A 71 -26.80 19.57 -4.47
N ILE A 72 -27.21 19.65 -5.72
CA ILE A 72 -27.38 20.92 -6.45
C ILE A 72 -28.54 20.63 -7.41
N ALA A 73 -29.77 21.11 -7.22
CA ALA A 73 -30.18 22.50 -7.10
C ALA A 73 -31.43 22.64 -6.21
N ARG A 74 -31.41 23.64 -5.33
CA ARG A 74 -32.59 24.42 -4.94
C ARG A 74 -32.39 25.80 -5.53
#